data_AF-A0A2M7GIX7-F1
#
_entry.id   AF-A0A2M7GIX7-F1
#
_cell.length_a   1.000
_cell.length_b   1.000
_cell.length_c   1.000
_cell.angle_alpha   90.00
_cell.angle_beta   90.00
_cell.angle_gamma   90.00
#
_symmetry.space_group_name_H-M   'P 1'
#
loop_
_entity.id
_entity.type
_entity.pdbx_description
1 polymer ?
#
loop_
_entity_poly.entity_id
_entity_poly.type
_entity_poly.pdbx_seq_one_letter_code
_entity_poly.pdbx_strand_id
1 'polypeptide(L)'
;MDTEEEKQNVARLAKVMALMCIRNTGLENIHAGRSPISETGDYSDVFVHDAQGRKIPWTDVSHIDDEEMKALMKEIVNRLYTFLLHIDDPHFQALMERWATVSRKWDEPELEKSFLTALSDSDSR
;
A
#
# COMPACT_ATOMS: atom_id res chain seq x y z
N MET A 1 15.28 -8.77 -23.79
CA MET A 1 15.91 -8.82 -22.46
C MET A 1 16.08 -7.38 -22.07
N ASP A 2 15.33 -6.94 -21.06
CA ASP A 2 15.24 -5.52 -20.72
C ASP A 2 16.61 -5.00 -20.30
N THR A 3 16.94 -3.84 -20.83
CA THR A 3 18.15 -3.10 -20.47
C THR A 3 18.12 -2.73 -19.00
N GLU A 4 19.29 -2.53 -18.40
CA GLU A 4 19.37 -2.06 -17.01
C GLU A 4 18.72 -0.69 -16.82
N GLU A 5 18.74 0.17 -17.86
CA GLU A 5 18.04 1.45 -17.87
C GLU A 5 16.53 1.28 -17.83
N GLU A 6 15.96 0.38 -18.64
CA GLU A 6 14.53 0.06 -18.61
C GLU A 6 14.12 -0.46 -17.24
N LYS A 7 14.88 -1.39 -16.65
CA LYS A 7 14.62 -1.90 -15.29
C LYS A 7 14.65 -0.79 -14.24
N GLN A 8 15.61 0.13 -14.32
CA GLN A 8 15.66 1.28 -13.40
C GLN A 8 14.46 2.21 -13.56
N ASN A 9 14.03 2.46 -14.80
CA ASN A 9 12.85 3.26 -15.09
C ASN A 9 11.57 2.60 -14.55
N VAL A 10 11.41 1.29 -14.73
CA VAL A 10 10.28 0.52 -14.19
C VAL A 10 10.32 0.49 -12.66
N ALA A 11 11.49 0.36 -12.03
CA ALA A 11 11.63 0.43 -10.58
C ALA A 11 11.24 1.82 -10.03
N ARG A 12 11.59 2.89 -10.74
CA ARG A 12 11.17 4.25 -10.38
C ARG A 12 9.65 4.41 -10.51
N LEU A 13 9.07 3.93 -11.62
CA LEU A 13 7.64 3.98 -11.85
C LEU A 13 6.86 3.21 -10.76
N ALA A 14 7.28 2.00 -10.42
CA ALA A 14 6.66 1.19 -9.36
C ALA A 14 6.65 1.91 -8.00
N LYS A 15 7.74 2.58 -7.63
CA LYS A 15 7.83 3.37 -6.39
C LYS A 15 6.87 4.56 -6.41
N VAL A 16 6.82 5.30 -7.51
CA VAL A 16 5.92 6.46 -7.66
C VAL A 16 4.46 6.02 -7.64
N MET A 17 4.10 4.94 -8.34
CA MET A 17 2.75 4.38 -8.31
C MET A 17 2.37 3.94 -6.89
N ALA A 18 3.25 3.25 -6.17
CA ALA A 18 2.99 2.84 -4.80
C ALA A 18 2.75 4.05 -3.88
N LEU A 19 3.55 5.12 -4.04
CA LEU A 19 3.40 6.34 -3.26
C LEU A 19 2.06 7.04 -3.57
N MET A 20 1.79 7.28 -4.85
CA MET A 20 0.65 8.08 -5.31
C MET A 20 -0.69 7.35 -5.17
N CYS A 21 -0.73 6.06 -5.49
CA CYS A 21 -1.98 5.32 -5.59
C CYS A 21 -2.28 4.44 -4.36
N ILE A 22 -1.32 4.26 -3.44
CA ILE A 22 -1.51 3.37 -2.29
C ILE A 22 -1.13 4.06 -0.97
N ARG A 23 0.11 4.54 -0.81
CA ARG A 23 0.54 5.18 0.44
C ARG A 23 -0.27 6.44 0.73
N ASN A 24 -0.39 7.34 -0.25
CA ASN A 24 -1.11 8.61 -0.12
C ASN A 24 -2.64 8.45 -0.26
N THR A 25 -3.20 7.44 0.38
CA THR A 25 -4.64 7.16 0.39
C THR A 25 -5.13 7.01 1.83
N GLY A 26 -6.32 6.45 2.04
CA GLY A 26 -6.81 6.10 3.38
C GLY A 26 -5.85 5.22 4.20
N LEU A 27 -4.90 4.52 3.55
CA LEU A 27 -3.85 3.77 4.24
C LEU A 27 -2.98 4.65 5.16
N GLU A 28 -2.63 5.88 4.74
CA GLU A 28 -1.89 6.82 5.59
C GLU A 28 -2.72 7.20 6.82
N ASN A 29 -4.03 7.41 6.66
CA ASN A 29 -4.90 7.79 7.77
C ASN A 29 -5.00 6.68 8.82
N ILE A 30 -5.00 5.41 8.39
CA ILE A 30 -4.96 4.26 9.31
C ILE A 30 -3.62 4.23 10.06
N HIS A 31 -2.52 4.47 9.36
CA HIS A 31 -1.17 4.44 9.91
C HIS A 31 -0.84 5.64 10.82
N ALA A 32 -1.38 6.82 10.53
CA ALA A 32 -1.17 8.04 11.30
C ALA A 32 -1.95 8.06 12.63
N GLY A 33 -2.58 6.94 12.99
CA GLY A 33 -3.17 6.75 14.30
C GLY A 33 -2.15 6.98 15.43
N ARG A 34 -2.63 7.39 16.61
CA ARG A 34 -1.74 7.63 17.74
C ARG A 34 -1.25 6.30 18.31
N SER A 35 0.05 6.04 18.19
CA SER A 35 0.69 4.93 18.88
C SER A 35 0.80 5.21 20.39
N PRO A 36 0.60 4.19 21.24
CA PRO A 36 0.83 4.30 22.67
C PRO A 36 2.33 4.42 22.98
N ILE A 37 2.65 4.83 24.20
CA ILE A 37 4.01 4.82 24.72
C ILE A 37 4.18 3.53 25.53
N SER A 38 5.27 2.83 25.29
CA SER A 38 5.71 1.66 26.08
C SER A 38 6.96 2.04 26.88
N GLU A 39 6.98 1.73 28.18
CA GLU A 39 8.15 1.92 29.03
C GLU A 39 9.17 0.78 28.85
N THR A 40 8.69 -0.40 28.43
CA THR A 40 9.52 -1.59 28.18
C THR A 40 10.15 -1.59 26.79
N GLY A 41 9.55 -0.87 25.84
CA GLY A 41 9.99 -0.77 24.45
C GLY A 41 9.50 -1.90 23.53
N ASP A 42 8.99 -2.99 24.09
CA ASP A 42 8.41 -4.13 23.34
C ASP A 42 6.88 -4.17 23.38
N TYR A 43 6.26 -3.13 23.96
CA TYR A 43 4.81 -2.96 24.11
C TYR A 43 4.13 -4.03 24.98
N SER A 44 4.88 -4.87 25.71
CA SER A 44 4.32 -5.87 26.63
C SER A 44 3.58 -5.25 27.82
N ASP A 45 3.84 -3.99 28.12
CA ASP A 45 3.19 -3.18 29.16
C ASP A 45 1.97 -2.38 28.67
N VAL A 46 1.64 -2.45 27.37
CA VAL A 46 0.55 -1.68 26.75
C VAL A 46 -0.66 -2.55 26.44
N PHE A 47 -1.86 -2.05 26.76
CA PHE A 47 -3.10 -2.79 26.57
C PHE A 47 -4.25 -1.90 26.09
N VAL A 48 -5.13 -2.46 25.26
CA VAL A 48 -6.43 -1.87 24.89
C VAL A 48 -7.53 -2.51 25.73
N HIS A 49 -8.36 -1.67 26.32
CA HIS A 49 -9.59 -2.10 27.00
C HIS A 49 -10.78 -1.83 26.11
N ASP A 50 -11.51 -2.87 25.73
CA ASP A 50 -12.72 -2.72 24.93
C ASP A 50 -13.99 -2.53 25.79
N ALA A 51 -15.10 -2.22 25.14
CA ALA A 51 -16.39 -1.99 25.81
C ALA A 51 -16.97 -3.24 26.49
N GLN A 52 -16.42 -4.43 26.22
CA GLN A 52 -16.81 -5.68 26.88
C GLN A 52 -15.93 -6.00 28.09
N GLY A 53 -14.98 -5.13 28.42
CA GLY A 53 -14.04 -5.31 29.53
C GLY A 53 -12.88 -6.25 29.21
N ARG A 54 -12.68 -6.62 27.94
CA ARG A 54 -11.50 -7.41 27.54
C ARG A 54 -10.27 -6.52 27.58
N LYS A 55 -9.18 -7.05 28.15
CA LYS A 55 -7.84 -6.45 28.14
C LYS A 55 -7.04 -7.16 27.05
N ILE A 56 -6.75 -6.46 25.97
CA ILE A 56 -6.07 -7.01 24.79
C ILE A 56 -4.63 -6.45 24.78
N PRO A 57 -3.59 -7.28 24.75
CA PRO A 57 -2.22 -6.82 24.57
C PRO A 57 -2.09 -5.98 23.30
N TRP A 58 -1.34 -4.88 23.32
CA TRP A 58 -1.17 -4.02 22.14
C TRP A 58 -0.67 -4.80 20.92
N THR A 59 0.22 -5.77 21.13
CA THR A 59 0.75 -6.69 20.10
C THR A 59 -0.32 -7.52 19.40
N ASP A 60 -1.48 -7.70 20.03
CA ASP A 60 -2.60 -8.49 19.50
C ASP A 60 -3.72 -7.59 18.94
N VAL A 61 -3.59 -6.26 19.06
CA VAL A 61 -4.55 -5.29 18.52
C VAL A 61 -4.36 -5.20 17.01
N SER A 62 -5.45 -5.12 16.26
CA SER A 62 -5.38 -4.83 14.81
C SER A 62 -4.94 -3.39 14.59
N HIS A 63 -3.67 -3.19 14.26
CA HIS A 63 -3.07 -1.90 13.91
C HIS A 63 -2.05 -2.11 12.77
N ILE A 64 -1.47 -1.00 12.30
CA ILE A 64 -0.32 -1.04 11.39
C ILE A 64 0.74 -0.10 11.98
N ASP A 65 1.85 -0.67 12.46
CA ASP A 65 2.99 0.11 12.92
C ASP A 65 3.94 0.51 11.77
N ASP A 66 4.99 1.27 12.09
CA ASP A 66 5.98 1.75 11.12
C ASP A 66 6.74 0.60 10.42
N GLU A 67 7.02 -0.49 11.14
CA GLU A 67 7.75 -1.65 10.60
C GLU A 67 6.86 -2.46 9.66
N GLU A 68 5.62 -2.73 10.07
CA GLU A 68 4.59 -3.38 9.27
C GLU A 68 4.28 -2.57 8.01
N MET A 69 4.15 -1.25 8.14
CA MET A 69 3.94 -0.35 7.01
C MET A 69 5.11 -0.39 6.03
N LYS A 70 6.34 -0.36 6.52
CA LYS A 70 7.54 -0.46 5.69
C LYS A 70 7.60 -1.80 4.96
N ALA A 71 7.27 -2.90 5.65
CA ALA A 71 7.21 -4.23 5.06
C ALA A 71 6.13 -4.31 3.96
N LEU A 72 4.93 -3.81 4.25
CA LEU A 72 3.81 -3.74 3.31
C LEU A 72 4.17 -2.95 2.05
N MET A 73 4.71 -1.73 2.22
CA MET A 73 5.11 -0.88 1.09
C MET A 73 6.23 -1.53 0.26
N LYS A 74 7.17 -2.23 0.89
CA LYS A 74 8.21 -2.98 0.17
C LYS A 74 7.60 -4.12 -0.66
N GLU A 75 6.67 -4.88 -0.10
CA GLU A 75 5.98 -5.94 -0.86
C GLU A 75 5.22 -5.36 -2.05
N ILE A 76 4.47 -4.28 -1.84
CA ILE A 76 3.71 -3.58 -2.88
C ILE A 76 4.63 -3.09 -4.01
N VAL A 77 5.72 -2.39 -3.67
CA VAL A 77 6.67 -1.89 -4.68
C VAL A 77 7.28 -3.04 -5.47
N ASN A 78 7.68 -4.13 -4.80
CA ASN A 78 8.22 -5.30 -5.49
C ASN A 78 7.19 -5.94 -6.42
N ARG A 79 5.93 -6.08 -5.98
CA ARG A 79 4.85 -6.62 -6.81
C ARG A 79 4.55 -5.74 -8.01
N LEU A 80 4.47 -4.42 -7.84
CA LEU A 80 4.26 -3.48 -8.94
C LEU A 80 5.44 -3.53 -9.93
N TYR A 81 6.68 -3.59 -9.42
CA TYR A 81 7.86 -3.73 -10.26
C TYR A 81 7.81 -5.02 -11.10
N THR A 82 7.53 -6.17 -10.47
CA THR A 82 7.36 -7.45 -11.17
C THR A 82 6.22 -7.39 -12.17
N PHE A 83 5.07 -6.81 -11.80
CA PHE A 83 3.92 -6.66 -12.68
C PHE A 83 4.29 -5.87 -13.94
N LEU A 84 4.94 -4.72 -13.77
CA LEU A 84 5.31 -3.84 -14.88
C LEU A 84 6.35 -4.46 -15.81
N LEU A 85 7.30 -5.24 -15.28
CA LEU A 85 8.29 -5.96 -16.11
C LEU A 85 7.67 -7.08 -16.94
N HIS A 86 6.61 -7.71 -16.44
CA HIS A 86 5.99 -8.87 -17.08
C HIS A 86 4.65 -8.56 -17.73
N ILE A 87 4.28 -7.29 -17.87
CA ILE A 87 2.96 -6.90 -18.37
C ILE A 87 2.70 -7.43 -19.78
N ASP A 88 3.73 -7.52 -20.63
CA ASP A 88 3.62 -8.03 -22.01
C ASP A 88 3.84 -9.56 -22.13
N ASP A 89 4.11 -10.26 -21.02
CA ASP A 89 4.27 -11.71 -21.02
C ASP A 89 2.89 -12.39 -21.26
N PRO A 90 2.73 -13.23 -22.30
CA PRO A 90 1.46 -13.89 -22.60
C PRO A 90 0.92 -14.76 -21.45
N HIS A 91 1.79 -15.38 -20.67
CA HIS A 91 1.38 -16.17 -19.50
C HIS A 91 0.86 -15.27 -18.39
N PHE A 92 1.50 -14.12 -18.19
CA PHE A 92 1.07 -13.13 -17.21
C PHE A 92 -0.27 -12.49 -17.62
N GLN A 93 -0.45 -12.19 -18.90
CA GLN A 93 -1.71 -11.71 -19.47
C GLN A 93 -2.88 -12.68 -19.21
N ALA A 94 -2.67 -13.99 -19.40
CA ALA A 94 -3.68 -15.00 -19.07
C ALA A 94 -4.04 -15.01 -17.57
N LEU A 95 -3.05 -14.78 -16.69
CA LEU A 95 -3.29 -14.63 -15.26
C LEU A 95 -4.09 -13.36 -14.95
N MET A 96 -3.79 -12.23 -15.61
CA MET A 96 -4.53 -10.98 -15.44
C MET A 96 -6.00 -11.13 -15.82
N GLU A 97 -6.32 -11.78 -16.94
CA GLU A 97 -7.72 -12.02 -17.36
C GLU A 97 -8.49 -12.83 -16.32
N ARG A 98 -7.83 -13.82 -15.71
CA ARG A 98 -8.42 -14.61 -14.61
C ARG A 98 -8.75 -13.73 -13.41
N TRP A 99 -7.86 -12.83 -13.01
CA TRP A 99 -8.10 -11.91 -11.90
C TRP A 99 -9.11 -10.82 -12.23
N ALA A 100 -9.17 -10.35 -13.48
CA ALA A 100 -10.17 -9.39 -13.95
C ALA A 100 -11.60 -9.94 -13.75
N THR A 101 -11.80 -11.25 -13.88
CA THR A 101 -13.09 -11.88 -13.58
C THR A 101 -13.44 -11.79 -12.09
N VAL A 102 -12.45 -11.90 -11.20
CA VAL A 102 -12.66 -11.81 -9.74
C VAL A 102 -12.92 -10.37 -9.31
N SER A 103 -12.24 -9.39 -9.92
CA SER A 103 -12.36 -7.98 -9.58
C SER A 103 -13.70 -7.36 -9.98
N ARG A 104 -14.48 -8.00 -10.88
CA ARG A 104 -15.86 -7.58 -11.22
C ARG A 104 -16.82 -7.52 -10.03
N LYS A 105 -16.44 -8.09 -8.88
CA LYS A 105 -17.21 -8.00 -7.64
C LYS A 105 -17.02 -6.67 -6.91
N TRP A 106 -16.00 -5.90 -7.28
CA TRP A 106 -15.75 -4.58 -6.71
C TRP A 106 -16.58 -3.55 -7.48
N ASP A 107 -16.85 -2.42 -6.82
CA ASP A 107 -17.49 -1.29 -7.47
C ASP A 107 -16.61 -0.74 -8.60
N GLU A 108 -17.24 -0.20 -9.63
CA GLU A 108 -16.53 0.42 -10.76
C GLU A 108 -15.72 1.64 -10.30
N PRO A 109 -14.52 1.87 -10.88
CA PRO A 109 -13.68 2.98 -10.44
C PRO A 109 -14.29 4.33 -10.82
N GLU A 110 -14.22 5.27 -9.90
CA GLU A 110 -14.52 6.68 -10.14
C GLU A 110 -13.23 7.51 -10.16
N LEU A 111 -13.23 8.61 -10.91
CA LEU A 111 -12.12 9.54 -10.89
C LEU A 111 -12.04 10.23 -9.53
N GLU A 112 -10.91 10.09 -8.86
CA GLU A 112 -10.67 10.72 -7.57
C GLU A 112 -10.34 12.21 -7.78
N LYS A 113 -11.23 13.09 -7.32
CA LYS A 113 -11.16 14.53 -7.58
C LYS A 113 -9.92 15.18 -6.97
N SER A 114 -9.53 14.79 -5.76
CA SER A 114 -8.37 15.39 -5.09
C SER A 114 -7.06 15.07 -5.82
N PHE A 115 -6.96 13.86 -6.38
CA PHE A 115 -5.86 13.40 -7.20
C PHE A 115 -5.83 14.17 -8.53
N LEU A 116 -6.98 14.38 -9.18
CA LEU A 116 -7.05 15.23 -10.38
C LEU A 116 -6.58 16.65 -10.13
N THR A 117 -6.96 17.26 -9.01
CA THR A 117 -6.48 18.61 -8.63
C THR A 117 -4.98 18.62 -8.40
N ALA A 118 -4.43 17.61 -7.71
CA ALA A 118 -2.99 17.50 -7.49
C ALA A 118 -2.20 17.39 -8.81
N LEU A 119 -2.75 16.72 -9.82
CA LEU A 119 -2.15 16.65 -11.16
C LEU A 119 -2.13 18.04 -11.83
N SER A 120 -3.25 18.78 -11.82
CA SER A 120 -3.32 20.11 -12.46
C SER A 120 -2.43 21.16 -11.79
N ASP A 121 -2.27 21.08 -10.46
CA ASP A 121 -1.43 22.02 -9.71
C ASP A 121 0.07 21.78 -9.94
N SER A 122 0.44 20.55 -10.32
CA SER A 122 1.83 20.20 -10.64
C SER A 122 2.28 20.70 -12.02
N ASP A 123 1.35 20.88 -12.97
CA ASP A 123 1.61 21.45 -14.30
C ASP A 123 1.77 22.98 -14.30
N SER A 124 1.45 23.62 -13.17
CA SER A 124 1.48 25.08 -13.00
C SER A 124 2.79 25.60 -12.39
N ARG A 125 3.81 24.75 -12.24
CA ARG A 125 5.11 25.08 -11.62
C ARG A 125 6.29 24.92 -12.57
#